data_AF-A0A9E3ZTY7-F1
#
_entry.id   AF-A0A9E3ZTY7-F1
#
_cell.length_a   1.000
_cell.length_b   1.000
_cell.length_c   1.000
_cell.angle_alpha   90.00
_cell.angle_beta   90.00
_cell.angle_gamma   90.00
#
_symmetry.space_group_name_H-M   'P 1'
#
loop_
_entity.id
_entity.type
_entity.pdbx_description
1 polymer ?
#
loop_
_entity_poly.entity_id
_entity_poly.type
_entity_poly.pdbx_seq_one_letter_code
_entity_poly.pdbx_strand_id
1 'polypeptide(L)' 'MRYIITLLWSFALGQVVGYLGSALSSQPYNFIQTSIFSVICGLMIIALGRLTPTTEEKIS' A
#
# COMPACT_ATOMS: atom_id res chain seq x y z
N MET A 1 -7.91 9.85 10.91
CA MET A 1 -7.40 10.57 9.72
C MET A 1 -6.13 9.92 9.15
N ARG A 2 -5.12 9.57 9.96
CA ARG A 2 -3.87 8.93 9.50
C ARG A 2 -4.07 7.66 8.64
N TYR A 3 -4.96 6.73 9.03
CA TYR A 3 -5.19 5.45 8.33
C TYR A 3 -5.80 5.56 6.91
N ILE A 4 -6.74 6.50 6.73
CA ILE A 4 -7.40 6.73 5.42
C ILE A 4 -6.40 7.31 4.42
N ILE A 5 -5.54 8.22 4.90
CA ILE A 5 -4.46 8.81 4.11
C ILE A 5 -3.42 7.74 3.75
N THR A 6 -3.10 6.82 4.67
CA THR A 6 -2.20 5.71 4.37
C THR A 6 -2.79 4.75 3.34
N LEU A 7 -4.09 4.43 3.41
CA LEU A 7 -4.74 3.63 2.36
C LEU A 7 -4.67 4.31 1.00
N LEU A 8 -4.95 5.61 0.93
CA LEU A 8 -4.92 6.35 -0.32
C LEU A 8 -3.51 6.38 -0.94
N TRP A 9 -2.48 6.61 -0.12
CA TRP A 9 -1.08 6.60 -0.57
C TRP A 9 -0.58 5.20 -0.92
N SER A 10 -0.91 4.18 -0.12
CA SER A 10 -0.61 2.79 -0.47
C SER A 10 -1.31 2.35 -1.75
N PHE A 11 -2.51 2.88 -2.02
CA PHE A 11 -3.21 2.61 -3.26
C PHE A 11 -2.50 3.24 -4.46
N ALA A 12 -2.22 4.54 -4.39
CA ALA A 12 -1.51 5.26 -5.45
C ALA A 12 -0.13 4.65 -5.75
N LEU A 13 0.66 4.34 -4.71
CA LEU A 13 1.97 3.71 -4.87
C LEU A 13 1.86 2.28 -5.42
N GLY A 14 0.83 1.52 -5.04
CA GLY A 14 0.61 0.19 -5.59
C GLY A 14 0.29 0.20 -7.09
N GLN A 15 -0.41 1.22 -7.58
CA GLN A 15 -0.62 1.40 -9.03
C GLN A 15 0.68 1.70 -9.77
N VAL A 16 1.52 2.57 -9.21
CA VAL A 16 2.85 2.89 -9.77
C VAL A 16 3.72 1.63 -9.82
N VAL A 17 3.78 0.87 -8.72
CA VAL A 17 4.54 -0.39 -8.67
C VAL A 17 4.01 -1.42 -9.66
N GLY A 18 2.69 -1.57 -9.79
CA GLY A 18 2.11 -2.51 -10.76
C GLY A 18 2.38 -2.13 -12.21
N TYR A 19 2.35 -0.82 -12.52
CA TYR A 19 2.76 -0.32 -13.84
C TYR A 19 4.24 -0.60 -14.12
N LEU A 20 5.13 -0.26 -13.18
CA LEU A 20 6.56 -0.55 -13.28
C LEU A 20 6.85 -2.05 -13.40
N GLY A 21 6.15 -2.90 -12.64
CA GLY A 21 6.28 -4.35 -12.72
C GLY A 21 5.85 -4.90 -14.08
N SER A 22 4.73 -4.40 -14.62
CA SER A 22 4.27 -4.81 -15.96
C SER A 22 5.25 -4.38 -17.06
N ALA A 23 5.83 -3.17 -16.96
CA ALA A 23 6.84 -2.68 -17.88
C ALA A 23 8.12 -3.52 -17.81
N LEU A 24 8.56 -3.90 -16.61
CA LEU A 24 9.74 -4.73 -16.40
C LEU A 24 9.56 -6.16 -16.94
N SER A 25 8.37 -6.74 -16.76
CA SER A 25 8.05 -8.07 -17.27
C SER A 25 7.65 -8.08 -18.76
N SER A 26 7.63 -6.91 -19.43
CA SER A 26 7.10 -6.76 -20.80
C SER A 26 5.71 -7.39 -20.96
N GLN A 27 4.89 -7.31 -19.91
CA GLN A 27 3.51 -7.81 -19.90
C GLN A 27 2.54 -6.64 -20.01
N PRO A 28 1.37 -6.83 -20.64
CA PRO A 28 0.35 -5.80 -20.69
C PRO A 28 -0.12 -5.45 -19.26
N TYR A 29 -0.17 -4.15 -18.97
CA TYR A 29 -0.65 -3.64 -17.71
C TYR A 29 -2.13 -3.98 -17.51
N ASN A 30 -2.48 -4.63 -16.40
CA ASN A 30 -3.85 -4.95 -16.04
C ASN A 30 -4.26 -4.19 -14.76
N PHE A 31 -5.07 -3.15 -14.96
CA PHE A 31 -5.56 -2.28 -13.89
C PHE A 31 -6.35 -3.02 -12.80
N ILE A 32 -7.11 -4.05 -13.16
CA ILE A 32 -7.95 -4.81 -12.22
C ILE A 32 -7.06 -5.61 -11.27
N GLN A 33 -6.08 -6.32 -11.82
CA GLN A 33 -5.15 -7.13 -11.02
C GLN A 33 -4.29 -6.25 -10.12
N THR A 34 -3.77 -5.14 -10.65
CA THR A 34 -2.98 -4.19 -9.87
C THR A 34 -3.81 -3.54 -8.76
N SER A 35 -5.07 -3.18 -9.00
CA SER A 35 -5.96 -2.63 -7.97
C SER A 35 -6.21 -3.59 -6.82
N ILE A 36 -6.49 -4.87 -7.12
CA ILE A 36 -6.70 -5.89 -6.08
C ILE A 36 -5.42 -6.05 -5.24
N PHE A 37 -4.27 -6.17 -5.90
CA PHE A 37 -2.98 -6.33 -5.22
C PHE A 37 -2.63 -5.14 -4.32
N SER A 38 -2.88 -3.93 -4.83
CA SER A 38 -2.64 -2.68 -4.12
C SER A 38 -3.49 -2.53 -2.86
N VAL A 39 -4.77 -2.94 -2.91
CA VAL A 39 -5.66 -2.95 -1.73
C VAL A 39 -5.18 -3.97 -0.69
N ILE A 40 -4.79 -5.17 -1.12
CA ILE A 40 -4.25 -6.20 -0.21
C ILE A 40 -2.98 -5.71 0.49
N CYS A 41 -2.05 -5.12 -0.25
CA CYS A 41 -0.84 -4.51 0.33
C CYS A 41 -1.18 -3.39 1.32
N GLY A 42 -2.10 -2.49 0.99
CA GLY A 42 -2.54 -1.42 1.91
C GLY A 42 -3.14 -1.95 3.21
N LEU A 43 -3.95 -3.01 3.13
CA LEU A 43 -4.50 -3.69 4.31
C LEU A 43 -3.39 -4.35 5.15
N MET A 44 -2.40 -4.96 4.51
CA MET A 44 -1.25 -5.57 5.18
C MET A 44 -0.42 -4.54 5.95
N ILE A 45 -0.17 -3.37 5.35
CA ILE A 45 0.56 -2.26 5.99
C ILE A 45 -0.19 -1.75 7.23
N ILE A 46 -1.53 -1.66 7.17
CA ILE A 46 -2.34 -1.22 8.32
C ILE A 46 -2.36 -2.27 9.42
N ALA A 47 -2.45 -3.55 9.07
CA ALA A 47 -2.35 -4.64 10.02
C ALA A 47 -0.99 -4.62 10.73
N LEU A 48 0.11 -4.46 9.98
CA LEU A 48 1.45 -4.30 10.56
C LEU A 48 1.54 -3.07 11.47
N GLY A 49 0.96 -1.94 11.06
CA GLY A 49 0.90 -0.72 11.87
C GLY A 49 0.14 -0.89 13.19
N ARG A 50 -0.81 -1.83 13.28
CA ARG A 50 -1.49 -2.21 14.52
C ARG A 50 -0.64 -3.12 15.42
N LEU A 51 0.20 -3.97 14.83
CA LEU A 51 1.09 -4.87 15.56
C LEU A 51 2.36 -4.16 16.07
N THR A 52 2.80 -3.09 15.40
CA THR A 52 3.93 -2.29 15.87
C THR A 52 3.49 -1.37 17.02
N PRO A 53 4.12 -1.46 18.21
CA PRO A 53 3.85 -0.51 19.30
C PRO A 53 4.28 0.89 18.85
N THR A 54 3.34 1.82 18.78
CA THR A 54 3.62 3.20 18.39
C THR A 54 4.36 3.89 19.54
N THR A 55 5.63 4.22 19.34
CA THR A 55 6.48 4.95 20.29
C THR A 55 6.09 6.44 20.31
N GLU A 56 4.88 6.79 20.73
CA GLU A 56 4.48 8.20 20.96
C GLU A 56 3.83 8.42 22.34
N GLU A 57 4.08 7.54 23.33
CA GLU A 57 3.64 7.74 24.72
C GLU A 57 4.80 7.52 25.70
N LYS A 58 5.88 8.30 25.57
CA LYS A 58 6.91 8.44 26.63
C LYS A 58 7.63 9.79 26.62
N ILE A 59 6.99 10.88 26.21
CA ILE A 59 7.48 12.24 26.57
C ILE A 59 6.27 13.18 26.70
N SER A 60 5.57 13.12 27.83
CA SER A 60 4.93 14.28 28.46
C SER A 60 4.67 14.00 29.93
#